data_AF-A0A3L7NX53-F1
#
_entry.id   AF-A0A3L7NX53-F1
#
_cell.length_a   1.000
_cell.length_b   1.000
_cell.length_c   1.000
_cell.angle_alpha   90.00
_cell.angle_beta   90.00
_cell.angle_gamma   90.00
#
_symmetry.space_group_name_H-M   'P 1'
#
loop_
_entity.id
_entity.type
_entity.pdbx_description
1 polymer ?
#
loop_
_entity_poly.entity_id
_entity_poly.type
_entity_poly.pdbx_seq_one_letter_code
_entity_poly.pdbx_strand_id
1 'polypeptide(L)'
;MLCGQAEESSGARARELRCFSRKDFILKVELRRMIPHCGQVPQWNRLPAAGVFLLGFQVPTVSAPGLLFQSGGSGMSPLAPHMQPEPQRASIPWVPVGFGGALLACLVIYLFLPVGKPAEPVAVAGTVTWRGRGVAGGTIVFAPDHKRGHAGPLGMGVIDFSGHYEIQSEDRPGLMPGWYVVTVAPSGAVSPLGWPYKYHHPESSGLGCEVKGKGNAAFDFNLE
;
A
#
# COMPACT_ATOMS: atom_id res chain seq x y z
N MET A 1 -18.08 -56.59 -60.66
CA MET A 1 -19.07 -57.58 -60.17
C MET A 1 -18.63 -57.94 -58.76
N LEU A 2 -19.29 -57.71 -57.63
CA LEU A 2 -20.57 -57.13 -57.16
C LEU A 2 -20.21 -56.55 -55.76
N CYS A 3 -20.49 -55.29 -55.41
CA CYS A 3 -21.75 -54.68 -54.93
C CYS A 3 -22.18 -55.08 -53.49
N GLY A 4 -22.48 -54.07 -52.66
CA GLY A 4 -23.13 -54.11 -51.33
C GLY A 4 -22.24 -53.55 -50.20
N GLN A 5 -22.24 -52.27 -49.80
CA GLN A 5 -23.28 -51.30 -49.40
C GLN A 5 -24.13 -51.68 -48.17
N ALA A 6 -23.89 -50.97 -47.06
CA ALA A 6 -24.84 -50.44 -46.06
C ALA A 6 -23.99 -49.61 -45.06
N GLU A 7 -23.96 -48.28 -45.04
CA GLU A 7 -25.02 -47.26 -44.87
C GLU A 7 -25.68 -47.34 -43.48
N GLU A 8 -25.27 -46.47 -42.54
CA GLU A 8 -26.22 -45.80 -41.63
C GLU A 8 -25.64 -44.54 -40.94
N SER A 9 -26.38 -43.44 -41.12
CA SER A 9 -26.59 -42.27 -40.24
C SER A 9 -25.38 -41.37 -39.90
N SER A 10 -25.15 -40.23 -40.57
CA SER A 10 -25.98 -39.01 -40.67
C SER A 10 -26.35 -38.39 -39.31
N GLY A 11 -25.47 -37.52 -38.82
CA GLY A 11 -25.70 -36.69 -37.64
C GLY A 11 -25.13 -35.28 -37.82
N ALA A 12 -25.63 -34.57 -38.82
CA ALA A 12 -25.40 -33.14 -38.97
C ALA A 12 -25.94 -32.36 -37.76
N ARG A 13 -25.06 -31.69 -37.01
CA ARG A 13 -25.43 -30.49 -36.24
C ARG A 13 -24.41 -29.38 -36.50
N ALA A 14 -24.69 -28.66 -37.58
CA ALA A 14 -24.33 -27.27 -37.71
C ALA A 14 -25.08 -26.43 -36.66
N ARG A 15 -24.48 -25.27 -36.31
CA ARG A 15 -24.99 -24.18 -35.46
C ARG A 15 -24.85 -24.53 -33.97
N GLU A 16 -24.03 -23.84 -33.19
CA GLU A 16 -24.19 -22.43 -32.88
C GLU A 16 -22.88 -21.89 -32.26
N LEU A 17 -22.10 -21.13 -33.05
CA LEU A 17 -21.08 -20.25 -32.48
C LEU A 17 -21.81 -19.09 -31.81
N ARG A 18 -22.16 -19.24 -30.53
CA ARG A 18 -22.55 -18.10 -29.71
C ARG A 18 -21.28 -17.38 -29.27
N CYS A 19 -21.10 -16.18 -29.82
CA CYS A 19 -20.32 -15.13 -29.18
C CYS A 19 -20.75 -15.04 -27.71
N PHE A 20 -19.88 -15.49 -26.78
CA PHE A 20 -20.11 -15.27 -25.36
C PHE A 20 -19.77 -13.82 -25.05
N SER A 21 -20.83 -13.02 -25.03
CA SER A 21 -20.81 -11.58 -24.78
C SER A 21 -20.31 -11.27 -23.37
N ARG A 22 -19.42 -10.28 -23.29
CA ARG A 22 -18.59 -9.85 -22.16
C ARG A 22 -19.36 -9.06 -21.09
N LYS A 23 -20.62 -9.40 -20.78
CA LYS A 23 -21.47 -8.58 -19.88
C LYS A 23 -22.20 -9.28 -18.72
N ASP A 24 -22.09 -10.61 -18.55
CA ASP A 24 -22.88 -11.33 -17.52
C ASP A 24 -22.01 -12.07 -16.48
N PHE A 25 -21.07 -11.38 -15.83
CA PHE A 25 -20.40 -11.90 -14.62
C PHE A 25 -20.65 -10.99 -13.41
N ILE A 26 -21.90 -10.57 -13.25
CA ILE A 26 -22.43 -10.02 -12.01
C ILE A 26 -23.77 -10.71 -11.77
N LEU A 27 -23.78 -11.75 -10.93
CA LEU A 27 -24.75 -11.94 -9.85
C LEU A 27 -24.67 -13.33 -9.20
N LYS A 28 -24.81 -13.31 -7.87
CA LYS A 28 -25.52 -14.30 -7.04
C LYS A 28 -24.85 -15.65 -6.81
N VAL A 29 -23.88 -15.63 -5.89
CA VAL A 29 -23.76 -16.72 -4.91
C VAL A 29 -24.87 -16.54 -3.87
N GLU A 30 -26.01 -17.17 -4.14
CA GLU A 30 -27.11 -17.34 -3.19
C GLU A 30 -26.74 -18.49 -2.23
N LEU A 31 -25.92 -18.20 -1.20
CA LEU A 31 -25.67 -19.13 -0.10
C LEU A 31 -26.59 -18.77 1.07
N ARG A 32 -27.84 -19.26 1.03
CA ARG A 32 -28.74 -19.24 2.20
C ARG A 32 -28.85 -20.63 2.80
N ARG A 33 -28.77 -20.63 4.14
CA ARG A 33 -29.12 -21.67 5.13
C ARG A 33 -28.01 -22.64 5.51
N MET A 34 -27.19 -22.21 6.47
CA MET A 34 -27.08 -22.86 7.79
C MET A 34 -26.25 -21.96 8.71
N ILE A 35 -26.91 -21.19 9.58
CA ILE A 35 -26.28 -20.50 10.71
C ILE A 35 -27.10 -20.89 11.94
N PRO A 36 -26.56 -21.64 12.91
CA PRO A 36 -27.14 -21.75 14.22
C PRO A 36 -26.93 -20.44 15.00
N HIS A 37 -28.01 -20.01 15.66
CA HIS A 37 -28.02 -18.96 16.68
C HIS A 37 -27.03 -19.26 17.81
N CYS A 38 -26.09 -18.34 18.09
CA CYS A 38 -25.82 -17.82 19.44
C CYS A 38 -24.68 -16.79 19.41
N GLY A 39 -24.87 -15.65 20.06
CA GLY A 39 -23.78 -14.75 20.45
C GLY A 39 -23.97 -13.31 19.97
N GLN A 40 -24.47 -12.46 20.87
CA GLN A 40 -24.65 -11.02 20.73
C GLN A 40 -23.44 -10.28 20.15
N VAL A 41 -23.70 -9.36 19.21
CA VAL A 41 -22.77 -8.29 18.84
C VAL A 41 -23.36 -6.98 19.38
N PRO A 42 -22.59 -6.16 20.12
CA PRO A 42 -23.10 -4.91 20.68
C PRO A 42 -23.33 -3.86 19.58
N GLN A 43 -24.52 -3.27 19.66
CA GLN A 43 -25.04 -2.18 18.83
C GLN A 43 -24.29 -0.88 19.17
N TRP A 44 -23.35 -0.46 18.31
CA TRP A 44 -22.81 0.90 18.34
C TRP A 44 -23.72 1.82 17.53
N ASN A 45 -24.54 2.55 18.28
CA ASN A 45 -25.42 3.59 17.79
C ASN A 45 -24.64 4.73 17.13
N ARG A 46 -25.22 5.18 16.01
CA ARG A 46 -25.40 6.58 15.57
C ARG A 46 -24.64 7.64 16.37
N LEU A 47 -23.74 8.34 15.69
CA LEU A 47 -23.50 9.76 15.96
C LEU A 47 -23.65 10.59 14.67
N PRO A 48 -24.23 11.79 14.77
CA PRO A 48 -24.68 12.59 13.64
C PRO A 48 -23.58 13.41 12.99
N ALA A 49 -23.79 13.69 11.71
CA ALA A 49 -23.12 14.73 10.95
C ALA A 49 -23.43 16.12 11.55
N ALA A 50 -22.40 16.85 11.97
CA ALA A 50 -22.35 18.32 12.02
C ALA A 50 -20.96 18.77 12.46
N GLY A 51 -20.36 19.74 11.77
CA GLY A 51 -19.22 20.46 12.31
C GLY A 51 -18.22 20.93 11.26
N VAL A 52 -18.59 21.97 10.50
CA VAL A 52 -17.65 22.86 9.84
C VAL A 52 -16.77 23.49 10.93
N PHE A 53 -15.50 23.11 11.01
CA PHE A 53 -14.53 23.75 11.90
C PHE A 53 -13.66 24.71 11.10
N LEU A 54 -13.82 25.99 11.44
CA LEU A 54 -13.03 27.12 11.01
C LEU A 54 -11.59 27.00 11.55
N LEU A 55 -10.66 27.50 10.74
CA LEU A 55 -9.25 27.73 11.01
C LEU A 55 -9.00 28.31 12.41
N GLY A 56 -8.30 27.55 13.25
CA GLY A 56 -7.72 28.01 14.51
C GLY A 56 -6.23 27.74 14.52
N PHE A 57 -5.44 28.77 14.19
CA PHE A 57 -4.00 28.83 14.43
C PHE A 57 -3.75 28.65 15.94
N GLN A 58 -3.05 27.59 16.36
CA GLN A 58 -2.57 27.46 17.73
C GLN A 58 -1.04 27.30 17.72
N VAL A 59 -0.38 28.35 18.22
CA VAL A 59 1.06 28.51 18.38
C VAL A 59 1.61 27.47 19.38
N PRO A 60 2.82 26.91 19.18
CA PRO A 60 3.40 25.91 20.07
C PRO A 60 3.70 26.48 21.46
N THR A 61 3.16 25.82 22.48
CA THR A 61 3.60 25.97 23.87
C THR A 61 4.85 25.12 24.09
N VAL A 62 5.99 25.80 24.20
CA VAL A 62 7.26 25.20 24.63
C VAL A 62 7.12 24.84 26.12
N SER A 63 6.92 23.55 26.41
CA SER A 63 6.95 23.05 27.79
C SER A 63 8.40 22.85 28.22
N ALA A 64 8.74 23.48 29.34
CA ALA A 64 10.07 23.65 29.91
C ALA A 64 10.69 22.34 30.45
N PRO A 65 12.03 22.29 30.60
CA PRO A 65 12.75 21.13 31.14
C PRO A 65 12.45 20.87 32.62
N GLY A 66 12.34 19.59 32.95
CA GLY A 66 12.11 19.08 34.30
C GLY A 66 13.16 19.56 35.30
N LEU A 67 12.67 20.12 36.40
CA LEU A 67 13.45 20.52 37.57
C LEU A 67 14.00 19.28 38.29
N LEU A 68 15.33 19.20 38.36
CA LEU A 68 16.07 18.33 39.25
C LEU A 68 15.84 18.76 40.70
N PHE A 69 15.34 17.83 41.49
CA PHE A 69 15.15 17.92 42.93
C PHE A 69 16.53 17.85 43.62
N GLN A 70 17.00 18.95 44.21
CA GLN A 70 18.22 18.98 45.02
C GLN A 70 17.85 19.29 46.47
N SER A 71 18.05 18.29 47.33
CA SER A 71 17.78 18.29 48.76
C SER A 71 19.01 18.70 49.56
N GLY A 72 18.81 19.52 50.59
CA GLY A 72 19.64 19.52 51.79
C GLY A 72 20.62 20.68 51.93
N GLY A 73 20.43 21.51 52.97
CA GLY A 73 21.45 22.47 53.40
C GLY A 73 20.91 23.61 54.27
N SER A 74 20.53 23.29 55.51
CA SER A 74 20.29 24.25 56.58
C SER A 74 21.56 25.04 56.93
N GLY A 75 21.51 26.38 56.80
CA GLY A 75 22.56 27.29 57.24
C GLY A 75 21.98 28.67 57.58
N MET A 76 22.31 29.14 58.78
CA MET A 76 21.77 30.34 59.44
C MET A 76 22.22 31.66 58.79
N SER A 77 21.39 32.70 59.03
CA SER A 77 21.52 34.16 58.84
C SER A 77 22.94 34.75 58.99
N PRO A 78 23.26 35.91 58.38
CA PRO A 78 22.78 37.20 58.88
C PRO A 78 22.46 38.29 57.81
N LEU A 79 21.75 39.30 58.32
CA LEU A 79 21.38 40.58 57.74
C LEU A 79 22.46 41.21 56.83
N ALA A 80 22.07 41.56 55.61
CA ALA A 80 22.82 42.43 54.71
C ALA A 80 21.85 43.39 53.97
N PRO A 81 22.34 44.57 53.56
CA PRO A 81 21.58 45.81 53.58
C PRO A 81 20.70 46.01 52.35
N HIS A 82 19.67 46.83 52.54
CA HIS A 82 18.79 47.39 51.52
C HIS A 82 19.60 47.97 50.34
N MET A 83 19.82 47.17 49.29
CA MET A 83 20.27 47.67 48.00
C MET A 83 19.13 48.49 47.38
N GLN A 84 19.35 49.79 47.20
CA GLN A 84 18.49 50.58 46.33
C GLN A 84 18.68 50.09 44.89
N PRO A 85 17.60 49.86 44.13
CA PRO A 85 17.71 49.48 42.74
C PRO A 85 18.32 50.63 41.95
N GLU A 86 19.54 50.42 41.47
CA GLU A 86 20.18 51.28 40.48
C GLU A 86 19.26 51.30 39.24
N PRO A 87 18.94 52.49 38.69
CA PRO A 87 18.11 52.59 37.50
C PRO A 87 18.88 51.95 36.35
N GLN A 88 18.56 50.68 36.06
CA GLN A 88 19.06 49.98 34.89
C GLN A 88 18.64 50.82 33.67
N ARG A 89 19.59 51.59 33.14
CA ARG A 89 19.51 52.16 31.80
C ARG A 89 19.41 50.96 30.88
N ALA A 90 18.19 50.64 30.50
CA ALA A 90 17.87 49.66 29.49
C ALA A 90 18.56 50.12 28.19
N SER A 91 19.79 49.64 27.99
CA SER A 91 20.48 49.69 26.71
C SER A 91 19.69 48.79 25.78
N ILE A 92 18.76 49.36 25.03
CA ILE A 92 18.00 48.66 24.00
C ILE A 92 19.04 48.12 23.00
N PRO A 93 19.29 46.80 22.93
CA PRO A 93 20.19 46.25 21.95
C PRO A 93 19.52 46.46 20.59
N TRP A 94 20.30 47.02 19.69
CA TRP A 94 19.92 47.39 18.34
C TRP A 94 19.63 46.08 17.59
N VAL A 95 18.36 45.69 17.56
CA VAL A 95 17.92 44.48 16.85
C VAL A 95 18.06 44.79 15.36
N PRO A 96 18.95 44.10 14.62
CA PRO A 96 19.11 44.37 13.20
C PRO A 96 17.82 43.99 12.46
N VAL A 97 17.29 44.95 11.71
CA VAL A 97 16.04 44.89 10.92
C VAL A 97 16.12 43.88 9.74
N GLY A 98 17.10 42.97 9.74
CA GLY A 98 17.39 42.05 8.63
C GLY A 98 16.61 40.72 8.63
N PHE A 99 15.93 40.36 9.72
CA PHE A 99 15.29 39.03 9.83
C PHE A 99 13.98 38.87 9.04
N GLY A 100 13.33 39.97 8.64
CA GLY A 100 12.08 39.92 7.87
C GLY A 100 12.24 39.35 6.46
N GLY A 101 13.38 39.63 5.80
CA GLY A 101 13.62 39.19 4.43
C GLY A 101 13.81 37.67 4.28
N ALA A 102 14.49 37.04 5.23
CA ALA A 102 14.78 35.60 5.19
C ALA A 102 13.53 34.73 5.38
N LEU A 103 12.61 35.15 6.26
CA LEU A 103 11.33 34.45 6.48
C LEU A 103 10.43 34.56 5.25
N LEU A 104 10.41 35.74 4.61
CA LEU A 104 9.61 35.97 3.41
C LEU A 104 10.16 35.18 2.21
N ALA A 105 11.48 35.10 2.07
CA ALA A 105 12.13 34.25 1.07
C ALA A 105 11.86 32.75 1.30
N CYS A 106 11.93 32.27 2.55
CA CYS A 106 11.61 30.88 2.87
C CYS A 106 10.13 30.55 2.60
N LEU A 107 9.22 31.47 2.91
CA LEU A 107 7.78 31.32 2.62
C LEU A 107 7.53 31.22 1.11
N VAL A 108 8.18 32.09 0.33
CA VAL A 108 8.11 32.05 -1.14
C VAL A 108 8.64 30.72 -1.65
N ILE A 109 9.83 30.27 -1.22
CA ILE A 109 10.39 28.98 -1.65
C ILE A 109 9.46 27.82 -1.29
N TYR A 110 8.86 27.82 -0.09
CA TYR A 110 7.92 26.78 0.33
C TYR A 110 6.62 26.77 -0.50
N LEU A 111 6.12 27.94 -0.90
CA LEU A 111 4.96 28.08 -1.78
C LEU A 111 5.25 27.67 -3.23
N PHE A 112 6.49 27.84 -3.69
CA PHE A 112 6.92 27.47 -5.04
C PHE A 112 7.57 26.08 -5.13
N LEU A 113 7.70 25.35 -4.03
CA LEU A 113 8.16 23.97 -4.04
C LEU A 113 7.11 23.12 -4.77
N PRO A 114 7.44 22.50 -5.92
CA PRO A 114 6.48 21.74 -6.70
C PRO A 114 6.06 20.52 -5.89
N VAL A 115 4.82 20.53 -5.40
CA VAL A 115 4.18 19.35 -4.85
C VAL A 115 4.12 18.32 -5.98
N GLY A 116 4.88 17.23 -5.81
CA GLY A 116 4.90 16.13 -6.77
C GLY A 116 3.48 15.62 -7.01
N LYS A 117 3.13 15.41 -8.28
CA LYS A 117 1.83 14.79 -8.61
C LYS A 117 1.79 13.40 -7.96
N PRO A 118 0.67 13.00 -7.35
CA PRO A 118 0.53 11.64 -6.82
C PRO A 118 0.76 10.65 -7.96
N ALA A 119 1.56 9.61 -7.69
CA ALA A 119 1.81 8.57 -8.67
C ALA A 119 0.52 7.81 -8.96
N GLU A 120 0.23 7.58 -10.25
CA GLU A 120 -0.95 6.84 -10.67
C GLU A 120 -0.68 5.33 -10.63
N PRO A 121 -1.64 4.49 -10.20
CA PRO A 121 -1.49 3.05 -10.28
C PRO A 121 -1.35 2.58 -11.72
N VAL A 122 -0.43 1.65 -11.94
CA VAL A 122 -0.15 1.08 -13.26
C VAL A 122 -0.59 -0.37 -13.28
N ALA A 123 -1.37 -0.75 -14.29
CA ALA A 123 -1.79 -2.13 -14.46
C ALA A 123 -0.56 -3.05 -14.65
N VAL A 124 -0.52 -4.14 -13.89
CA VAL A 124 0.56 -5.14 -13.91
C VAL A 124 -0.06 -6.50 -14.14
N ALA A 125 0.39 -7.17 -15.21
CA ALA A 125 -0.03 -8.50 -15.59
C ALA A 125 1.15 -9.27 -16.18
N GLY A 126 1.05 -10.59 -16.22
CA GLY A 126 2.10 -11.45 -16.75
C GLY A 126 1.79 -12.93 -16.65
N THR A 127 2.82 -13.75 -16.80
CA THR A 127 2.75 -15.21 -16.63
C THR A 127 3.76 -15.71 -15.60
N VAL A 128 3.41 -16.81 -14.92
CA VAL A 128 4.33 -17.54 -14.06
C VAL A 128 4.45 -18.97 -14.58
N THR A 129 5.67 -19.39 -14.88
CA THR A 129 5.97 -20.76 -15.30
C THR A 129 6.95 -21.42 -14.34
N TRP A 130 6.79 -22.72 -14.12
CA TRP A 130 7.71 -23.59 -13.38
C TRP A 130 8.16 -24.70 -14.31
N ARG A 131 9.47 -24.74 -14.61
CA ARG A 131 10.07 -25.72 -15.54
C ARG A 131 9.33 -25.79 -16.88
N GLY A 132 8.98 -24.62 -17.42
CA GLY A 132 8.28 -24.46 -18.69
C GLY A 132 6.77 -24.78 -18.67
N ARG A 133 6.17 -25.04 -17.49
CA ARG A 133 4.72 -25.22 -17.34
C ARG A 133 4.10 -24.08 -16.54
N GLY A 134 2.94 -23.57 -16.96
CA GLY A 134 2.20 -22.55 -16.20
C GLY A 134 1.86 -23.02 -14.78
N VAL A 135 2.05 -22.13 -13.79
CA VAL A 135 1.70 -22.41 -12.39
C VAL A 135 0.20 -22.18 -12.21
N ALA A 136 -0.57 -23.25 -12.07
CA ALA A 136 -2.03 -23.14 -11.99
C ALA A 136 -2.51 -22.80 -10.56
N GLY A 137 -3.42 -21.83 -10.45
CA GLY A 137 -4.23 -21.61 -9.24
C GLY A 137 -3.48 -21.02 -8.03
N GLY A 138 -2.24 -20.56 -8.20
CA GLY A 138 -1.45 -19.97 -7.12
C GLY A 138 -1.79 -18.51 -6.81
N THR A 139 -1.01 -17.93 -5.90
CA THR A 139 -1.03 -16.51 -5.58
C THR A 139 0.37 -15.93 -5.82
N ILE A 140 0.42 -14.77 -6.46
CA ILE A 140 1.63 -13.98 -6.62
C ILE A 140 1.49 -12.70 -5.80
N VAL A 141 2.55 -12.33 -5.09
CA VAL A 141 2.59 -11.13 -4.23
C VAL A 141 3.77 -10.26 -4.63
N PHE A 142 3.51 -8.98 -4.79
CA PHE A 142 4.48 -7.92 -5.06
C PHE A 142 4.65 -7.10 -3.79
N ALA A 143 5.74 -7.36 -3.07
CA ALA A 143 6.10 -6.62 -1.87
C ALA A 143 7.02 -5.43 -2.22
N PRO A 144 6.75 -4.21 -1.74
CA PRO A 144 7.61 -3.06 -2.02
C PRO A 144 9.01 -3.31 -1.44
N ASP A 145 10.04 -3.00 -2.23
CA ASP A 145 11.43 -3.16 -1.82
C ASP A 145 11.92 -1.95 -1.02
N HIS A 146 11.82 -2.05 0.31
CA HIS A 146 12.32 -1.04 1.23
C HIS A 146 13.84 -0.84 1.15
N LYS A 147 14.62 -1.87 0.80
CA LYS A 147 16.08 -1.75 0.66
C LYS A 147 16.45 -0.86 -0.52
N ARG A 148 15.56 -0.78 -1.51
CA ARG A 148 15.68 0.09 -2.69
C ARG A 148 14.88 1.40 -2.57
N GLY A 149 14.42 1.73 -1.36
CA GLY A 149 13.75 2.99 -1.06
C GLY A 149 12.31 3.07 -1.55
N HIS A 150 11.70 1.94 -1.95
CA HIS A 150 10.26 1.93 -2.26
C HIS A 150 9.45 1.69 -1.00
N ALA A 151 8.37 2.44 -0.86
CA ALA A 151 7.37 2.25 0.18
C ALA A 151 6.00 2.40 -0.47
N GLY A 152 5.10 1.46 -0.19
CA GLY A 152 3.79 1.46 -0.82
C GLY A 152 2.94 0.28 -0.37
N PRO A 153 1.72 0.18 -0.90
CA PRO A 153 0.86 -0.95 -0.63
C PRO A 153 1.39 -2.23 -1.29
N LEU A 154 1.02 -3.36 -0.70
CA LEU A 154 1.28 -4.70 -1.26
C LEU A 154 0.36 -4.94 -2.46
N GLY A 155 0.93 -5.48 -3.54
CA GLY A 155 0.15 -6.01 -4.65
C GLY A 155 -0.06 -7.51 -4.52
N MET A 156 -1.24 -7.99 -4.82
CA MET A 156 -1.55 -9.43 -4.85
C MET A 156 -2.35 -9.77 -6.11
N GLY A 157 -2.07 -10.93 -6.69
CA GLY A 157 -2.83 -11.48 -7.81
C GLY A 157 -3.03 -12.98 -7.64
N VAL A 158 -4.18 -13.46 -8.12
CA VAL A 158 -4.44 -14.89 -8.25
C VAL A 158 -3.96 -15.32 -9.63
N ILE A 159 -3.22 -16.42 -9.68
CA ILE A 159 -2.73 -17.02 -10.91
C ILE A 159 -3.81 -17.98 -11.42
N ASP A 160 -4.21 -17.82 -12.67
CA ASP A 160 -5.20 -18.68 -13.31
C ASP A 160 -4.65 -20.07 -13.68
N PHE A 161 -5.46 -20.90 -14.32
CA PHE A 161 -5.05 -22.25 -14.73
C PHE A 161 -4.03 -22.28 -15.87
N SER A 162 -3.90 -21.19 -16.63
CA SER A 162 -2.89 -21.03 -17.68
C SER A 162 -1.57 -20.45 -17.17
N GLY A 163 -1.51 -20.03 -15.90
CA GLY A 163 -0.34 -19.36 -15.33
C GLY A 163 -0.36 -17.84 -15.50
N HIS A 164 -1.42 -17.25 -16.06
CA HIS A 164 -1.57 -15.80 -16.17
C HIS A 164 -2.06 -15.21 -14.86
N TYR A 165 -1.67 -13.97 -14.59
CA TYR A 165 -2.12 -13.23 -13.42
C TYR A 165 -2.30 -11.75 -13.73
N GLU A 166 -3.11 -11.08 -12.92
CA GLU A 166 -3.30 -9.63 -12.89
C GLU A 166 -3.22 -9.17 -11.43
N ILE A 167 -2.50 -8.08 -11.18
CA ILE A 167 -2.25 -7.57 -9.83
C ILE A 167 -3.26 -6.53 -9.41
N GLN A 168 -3.70 -6.62 -8.16
CA GLN A 168 -4.53 -5.64 -7.49
C GLN A 168 -3.86 -5.20 -6.18
N SER A 169 -4.07 -3.95 -5.80
CA SER A 169 -3.53 -3.30 -4.61
C SER A 169 -4.63 -2.49 -3.93
N GLU A 170 -4.90 -2.74 -2.64
CA GLU A 170 -5.91 -2.01 -1.84
C GLU A 170 -7.25 -1.79 -2.60
N ASP A 171 -7.81 -2.85 -3.17
CA ASP A 171 -9.06 -2.84 -3.95
C ASP A 171 -9.02 -2.07 -5.28
N ARG A 172 -7.83 -1.68 -5.76
CA ARG A 172 -7.63 -1.05 -7.07
C ARG A 172 -6.78 -1.92 -7.99
N PRO A 173 -7.07 -1.95 -9.29
CA PRO A 173 -6.22 -2.65 -10.24
C PRO A 173 -4.88 -1.92 -10.38
N GLY A 174 -3.78 -2.69 -10.42
CA GLY A 174 -2.43 -2.19 -10.63
C GLY A 174 -1.62 -1.94 -9.36
N LEU A 175 -0.42 -1.39 -9.57
CA LEU A 175 0.59 -1.11 -8.55
C LEU A 175 1.14 0.31 -8.69
N MET A 176 1.61 0.88 -7.58
CA MET A 176 2.38 2.12 -7.64
C MET A 176 3.71 1.87 -8.39
N PRO A 177 4.20 2.84 -9.17
CA PRO A 177 5.54 2.76 -9.75
C PRO A 177 6.60 2.66 -8.65
N GLY A 178 7.57 1.78 -8.85
CA GLY A 178 8.64 1.52 -7.88
C GLY A 178 9.23 0.13 -7.99
N TRP A 179 10.06 -0.22 -7.00
CA TRP A 179 10.75 -1.51 -6.96
C TRP A 179 10.04 -2.49 -6.06
N TYR A 180 9.87 -3.72 -6.55
CA TYR A 180 9.15 -4.77 -5.88
C TYR A 180 9.96 -6.06 -5.84
N VAL A 181 9.80 -6.78 -4.74
CA VAL A 181 10.24 -8.16 -4.55
C VAL A 181 9.02 -9.06 -4.72
N VAL A 182 9.16 -10.11 -5.52
CA VAL A 182 8.04 -10.96 -5.92
C VAL A 182 8.13 -12.30 -5.20
N THR A 183 6.99 -12.75 -4.69
CA THR A 183 6.83 -14.10 -4.15
C THR A 183 5.71 -14.82 -4.87
N VAL A 184 5.87 -16.14 -4.99
CA VAL A 184 4.90 -17.00 -5.65
C VAL A 184 4.59 -18.17 -4.72
N ALA A 185 3.32 -18.34 -4.40
CA ALA A 185 2.81 -19.45 -3.62
C ALA A 185 1.81 -20.24 -4.47
N PRO A 186 2.12 -21.46 -4.93
CA PRO A 186 1.16 -22.28 -5.65
C PRO A 186 0.01 -22.68 -4.72
N SER A 187 -1.17 -22.95 -5.29
CA SER A 187 -2.27 -23.50 -4.48
C SER A 187 -1.92 -24.90 -3.99
N GLY A 188 -2.20 -25.18 -2.72
CA GLY A 188 -1.92 -26.49 -2.12
C GLY A 188 -2.61 -27.67 -2.84
N ALA A 189 -3.70 -27.42 -3.57
CA ALA A 189 -4.39 -28.44 -4.35
C ALA A 189 -3.66 -28.85 -5.65
N VAL A 190 -2.83 -27.96 -6.20
CA VAL A 190 -2.16 -28.11 -7.51
C VAL A 190 -0.67 -27.75 -7.43
N SER A 191 -0.09 -27.80 -6.24
CA SER A 191 1.32 -27.48 -6.03
C SER A 191 2.20 -28.43 -6.82
N PRO A 192 3.08 -27.92 -7.71
CA PRO A 192 4.02 -28.77 -8.42
C PRO A 192 4.89 -29.54 -7.43
N LEU A 193 5.10 -30.84 -7.67
CA LEU A 193 6.03 -31.64 -6.87
C LEU A 193 7.42 -31.00 -6.91
N GLY A 194 7.99 -30.78 -5.72
CA GLY A 194 9.32 -30.18 -5.58
C GLY A 194 9.36 -28.66 -5.70
N TRP A 195 8.26 -27.96 -5.46
CA TRP A 195 8.26 -26.49 -5.38
C TRP A 195 9.29 -25.97 -4.36
N PRO A 196 10.28 -25.16 -4.77
CA PRO A 196 11.31 -24.68 -3.86
C PRO A 196 10.74 -23.70 -2.83
N TYR A 197 11.04 -23.95 -1.56
CA TYR A 197 10.56 -23.11 -0.45
C TYR A 197 11.02 -21.64 -0.56
N LYS A 198 12.12 -21.38 -1.27
CA LYS A 198 12.70 -20.03 -1.46
C LYS A 198 11.73 -19.02 -2.09
N TYR A 199 10.80 -19.47 -2.96
CA TYR A 199 9.87 -18.59 -3.65
C TYR A 199 8.71 -18.08 -2.78
N HIS A 200 8.50 -18.68 -1.60
CA HIS A 200 7.47 -18.24 -0.65
C HIS A 200 7.87 -16.99 0.14
N HIS A 201 9.17 -16.70 0.23
CA HIS A 201 9.68 -15.60 1.06
C HIS A 201 10.27 -14.50 0.17
N PRO A 202 9.95 -13.23 0.43
CA PRO A 202 10.45 -12.13 -0.40
C PRO A 202 11.98 -12.07 -0.35
N GLU A 203 12.57 -12.26 0.82
CA GLU A 203 14.03 -12.14 0.96
C GLU A 203 14.83 -13.25 0.27
N SER A 204 14.24 -14.42 0.05
CA SER A 204 14.91 -15.56 -0.56
C SER A 204 14.45 -15.88 -1.99
N SER A 205 13.39 -15.24 -2.49
CA SER A 205 12.84 -15.56 -3.80
C SER A 205 13.83 -15.24 -4.92
N GLY A 206 14.63 -14.18 -4.75
CA GLY A 206 15.51 -13.64 -5.77
C GLY A 206 14.75 -13.04 -6.96
N LEU A 207 13.42 -12.94 -6.88
CA LEU A 207 12.57 -12.38 -7.93
C LEU A 207 12.34 -10.91 -7.59
N GLY A 208 12.75 -10.02 -8.49
CA GLY A 208 12.54 -8.59 -8.34
C GLY A 208 12.21 -7.93 -9.67
N CYS A 209 11.39 -6.88 -9.62
CA CYS A 209 11.03 -6.12 -10.81
C CYS A 209 10.83 -4.64 -10.49
N GLU A 210 11.02 -3.79 -11.49
CA GLU A 210 10.69 -2.38 -11.45
C GLU A 210 9.39 -2.13 -12.21
N VAL A 211 8.40 -1.57 -11.53
CA VAL A 211 7.17 -1.07 -12.14
C VAL A 211 7.38 0.40 -12.50
N LYS A 212 7.33 0.73 -13.79
CA LYS A 212 7.46 2.12 -14.28
C LYS A 212 6.09 2.77 -14.40
N GLY A 213 6.06 4.11 -14.42
CA GLY A 213 4.81 4.89 -14.45
C GLY A 213 3.92 4.69 -15.67
N LYS A 214 4.46 4.32 -16.83
CA LYS A 214 3.67 4.05 -18.04
C LYS A 214 4.43 3.12 -18.99
N GLY A 215 3.70 2.18 -19.61
CA GLY A 215 4.24 1.31 -20.66
C GLY A 215 5.10 0.16 -20.14
N ASN A 216 4.73 -0.47 -19.01
CA ASN A 216 5.38 -1.70 -18.58
C ASN A 216 5.06 -2.84 -19.57
N ALA A 217 6.07 -3.65 -19.87
CA ALA A 217 5.86 -4.93 -20.54
C ALA A 217 5.15 -5.91 -19.57
N ALA A 218 4.64 -7.01 -20.13
CA ALA A 218 4.18 -8.14 -19.31
C ALA A 218 5.35 -8.66 -18.46
N PHE A 219 5.09 -8.97 -17.19
CA PHE A 219 6.09 -9.48 -16.26
C PHE A 219 6.04 -11.00 -16.23
N ASP A 220 6.89 -11.63 -17.02
CA ASP A 220 6.93 -13.09 -17.10
C ASP A 220 8.00 -13.67 -16.16
N PHE A 221 7.59 -14.52 -15.23
CA PHE A 221 8.46 -15.18 -14.26
C PHE A 221 8.65 -16.65 -14.61
N ASN A 222 9.85 -16.99 -15.09
CA ASN A 222 10.26 -18.37 -15.35
C ASN A 222 11.06 -18.90 -14.16
N LEU A 223 10.49 -19.88 -13.47
CA LEU A 223 11.01 -20.48 -12.25
C LEU A 223 11.65 -21.85 -12.55
N GLU A 224 12.80 -22.15 -11.94
CA GLU A 224 13.65 -23.34 -12.20
C GLU A 224 13.94 -24.21 -10.96
#